data_AF-A0A9D4YI21-F1
#
_entry.id   AF-A0A9D4YI21-F1
#
_cell.length_a   1.000
_cell.length_b   1.000
_cell.length_c   1.000
_cell.angle_alpha   90.00
_cell.angle_beta   90.00
_cell.angle_gamma   90.00
#
_symmetry.space_group_name_H-M   'P 1'
#
loop_
_entity.id
_entity.type
_entity.pdbx_description
1 polymer ?
#
loop_
_entity_poly.entity_id
_entity_poly.type
_entity_poly.pdbx_seq_one_letter_code
_entity_poly.pdbx_strand_id
1 'polypeptide(L)'
;MLTHFFALNTRDPQARNCRYREIPEHYCWNKRDMEWHRRRSTRKVIGRIYMVSPLEGDKFYLRLLLSHVTDPTSWEYLLTNDGTTFNTFKKSAKNSGFLETNHNIRDCLVEATKDYQTNNNIVESDLTNMLLKDLNELLNVHGKKIKDYDLPSLPHNTIDGDAIPSLIQEDLAVDIPNEDIEFVAKLNNDQMIAFKTIMNVIVQKHSGIFFIDGPGGTGTASSGIAATLFPGGRTAHSRFKIRIDIQPSSICGIQKQKDLANLIRVVAAIIWDEAPMTNKNCLEALDRSLQDICSNSASFSGKVLIMGGYFRQVLPVVRKGTKAQMISACIVQSHLWDHTKILCLRQNMRSFHDQKFAEFLIRIGDGVEPTKLDDMVRLPSQIAIQWEGEHSIQVLIQHIFPNLELHGWDAPYMVQRAILTPTNDDVQKLNDMIIDQFPGEEHNLLSFDEVEGDNHNLYQYEFLNSIAQCSLPPHILKIKKDAPLMLLRNLDSRYGLCNRDAVIMSWFIYEYVGYGNLDRK
;
A
#
# COMPACT_ATOMS: atom_id res chain seq x y z
N MET A 1 27.69 12.15 24.47
CA MET A 1 27.00 11.34 25.51
C MET A 1 27.66 9.98 25.75
N LEU A 2 28.05 9.21 24.72
CA LEU A 2 28.65 7.88 24.91
C LEU A 2 30.04 7.90 25.60
N THR A 3 30.92 8.82 25.23
CA THR A 3 32.22 9.01 25.92
C THR A 3 32.07 9.38 27.40
N HIS A 4 31.02 10.14 27.73
CA HIS A 4 30.69 10.48 29.12
C HIS A 4 30.01 9.34 29.88
N PHE A 5 29.46 8.33 29.19
CA PHE A 5 29.03 7.09 29.84
C PHE A 5 30.24 6.26 30.28
N PHE A 6 31.31 6.22 29.48
CA PHE A 6 32.56 5.59 29.91
C PHE A 6 33.14 6.28 31.16
N ALA A 7 33.18 7.61 31.14
CA ALA A 7 33.61 8.39 32.30
C ALA A 7 32.71 8.16 33.54
N LEU A 8 31.39 8.00 33.35
CA LEU A 8 30.46 7.65 34.42
C LEU A 8 30.79 6.28 35.03
N ASN A 9 31.07 5.28 34.20
CA ASN A 9 31.44 3.93 34.67
C ASN A 9 32.78 3.92 35.42
N THR A 10 33.70 4.82 35.07
CA THR A 10 34.93 5.02 35.85
C THR A 10 34.65 5.61 37.23
N ARG A 11 33.74 6.60 37.32
CA ARG A 11 33.47 7.38 38.54
C ARG A 11 32.47 6.72 39.51
N ASP A 12 31.42 6.09 39.01
CA ASP A 12 30.32 5.54 39.82
C ASP A 12 30.22 4.02 39.66
N PRO A 13 30.57 3.23 40.70
CA PRO A 13 30.46 1.76 40.66
C PRO A 13 29.04 1.25 40.39
N GLN A 14 27.99 2.00 40.74
CA GLN A 14 26.61 1.56 40.47
C GLN A 14 26.25 1.64 38.98
N ALA A 15 26.86 2.56 38.22
CA ALA A 15 26.62 2.67 36.78
C ALA A 15 27.16 1.45 36.00
N ARG A 16 28.17 0.77 36.55
CA ARG A 16 28.77 -0.43 35.94
C ARG A 16 27.79 -1.58 35.79
N ASN A 17 26.76 -1.64 36.63
CA ASN A 17 25.73 -2.68 36.56
C ASN A 17 24.63 -2.38 35.53
N CYS A 18 24.68 -1.24 34.85
CA CYS A 18 23.67 -0.83 33.88
C CYS A 18 24.22 -0.88 32.45
N ARG A 19 23.41 -1.37 31.51
CA ARG A 19 23.70 -1.25 30.07
C ARG A 19 23.49 0.19 29.63
N TYR A 20 24.08 0.59 28.51
CA TYR A 20 23.94 1.98 28.03
C TYR A 20 22.48 2.42 27.87
N ARG A 21 21.59 1.50 27.47
CA ARG A 21 20.15 1.74 27.31
C ARG A 21 19.43 1.98 28.65
N GLU A 22 19.95 1.45 29.75
CA GLU A 22 19.33 1.50 31.08
C GLU A 22 19.82 2.73 31.87
N ILE A 23 20.90 3.39 31.43
CA ILE A 23 21.44 4.58 32.11
C ILE A 23 20.41 5.71 32.28
N PRO A 24 19.57 6.05 31.29
CA PRO A 24 18.54 7.06 31.47
C PRO A 24 17.49 6.74 32.55
N GLU A 25 17.31 5.46 32.92
CA GLU A 25 16.43 5.04 34.02
C GLU A 25 16.98 5.50 35.38
N HIS A 26 18.30 5.41 35.57
CA HIS A 26 18.97 5.66 36.85
C HIS A 26 19.70 7.00 36.92
N TYR A 27 20.05 7.58 35.78
CA TYR A 27 20.83 8.81 35.66
C TYR A 27 20.12 9.82 34.75
N CYS A 28 20.31 11.10 35.02
CA CYS A 28 19.88 12.20 34.18
C CYS A 28 21.08 12.94 33.58
N TRP A 29 20.97 13.26 32.29
CA TRP A 29 21.99 14.03 31.59
C TRP A 29 21.87 15.52 31.93
N ASN A 30 22.91 16.10 32.51
CA ASN A 30 23.01 17.54 32.73
C ASN A 30 23.73 18.18 31.55
N LYS A 31 22.98 18.94 30.74
CA LYS A 31 23.49 19.61 29.54
C LYS A 31 24.48 20.74 29.82
N ARG A 32 24.46 21.34 31.02
CA ARG A 32 25.37 22.45 31.37
C ARG A 32 26.76 21.94 31.72
N ASP A 33 26.82 20.88 32.52
CA ASP A 33 28.07 20.30 33.00
C ASP A 33 28.58 19.17 32.09
N MET A 34 27.79 18.77 31.08
CA MET A 34 28.06 17.65 30.18
C MET A 34 28.32 16.33 30.93
N GLU A 35 27.52 16.07 31.96
CA GLU A 35 27.70 14.92 32.84
C GLU A 35 26.40 14.22 33.22
N TRP A 36 26.51 12.92 33.51
CA TRP A 36 25.44 12.11 34.08
C TRP A 36 25.41 12.24 35.61
N HIS A 37 24.24 12.61 36.14
CA HIS A 37 23.98 12.67 37.57
C HIS A 37 22.96 11.61 37.97
N ARG A 38 23.05 11.07 39.19
CA ARG A 38 22.03 10.14 39.69
C ARG A 38 20.67 10.81 39.72
N ARG A 39 19.68 10.12 39.18
CA ARG A 39 18.31 10.59 39.10
C ARG A 39 17.70 10.58 40.51
N ARG A 40 17.04 11.69 40.88
CA ARG A 40 16.31 11.83 42.16
C ARG A 40 14.80 11.57 42.03
N SER A 41 14.30 11.40 40.80
CA SER A 41 12.89 11.15 40.50
C SER A 41 12.58 9.65 40.47
N THR A 42 11.40 9.26 40.93
CA THR A 42 10.90 7.87 40.93
C THR A 42 10.12 7.49 39.66
N ARG A 43 9.97 8.41 38.69
CA ARG A 43 9.30 8.12 37.41
C ARG A 43 10.18 7.20 36.56
N LYS A 44 9.61 6.11 36.04
CA LYS A 44 10.29 5.18 35.12
C LYS A 44 10.56 5.87 33.78
N VAL A 45 11.82 5.94 33.35
CA VAL A 45 12.24 6.63 32.12
C VAL A 45 12.99 5.68 31.22
N ILE A 46 12.37 5.22 30.14
CA ILE A 46 12.99 4.27 29.20
C ILE A 46 14.09 4.98 28.39
N GLY A 47 15.32 4.47 28.47
CA GLY A 47 16.40 4.92 27.59
C GLY A 47 16.26 4.36 26.18
N ARG A 48 16.52 5.21 25.17
CA ARG A 48 16.50 4.83 23.76
C ARG A 48 17.89 5.03 23.17
N ILE A 49 18.40 3.99 22.52
CA ILE A 49 19.60 4.07 21.67
C ILE A 49 19.11 4.22 20.23
N TYR A 50 19.71 5.16 19.49
CA TYR A 50 19.42 5.43 18.08
C TYR A 50 19.30 4.14 17.25
N MET A 51 18.31 4.07 16.36
CA MET A 51 18.09 2.90 15.52
C MET A 51 19.11 2.87 14.39
N VAL A 52 19.84 1.76 14.28
CA VAL A 52 20.90 1.57 13.27
C VAL A 52 20.58 0.32 12.46
N SER A 53 20.63 0.43 11.12
CA SER A 53 20.42 -0.69 10.20
C SER A 53 21.64 -1.61 10.14
N PRO A 54 21.48 -2.94 9.93
CA PRO A 54 22.60 -3.86 9.67
C PRO A 54 23.51 -3.42 8.52
N LEU A 55 23.00 -2.65 7.55
CA LEU A 55 23.75 -2.11 6.42
C LEU A 55 24.71 -0.98 6.82
N GLU A 56 24.53 -0.35 7.99
CA GLU A 56 25.40 0.71 8.51
C GLU A 56 26.66 0.18 9.22
N GLY A 57 26.94 -1.12 9.08
CA GLY A 57 28.24 -1.74 9.42
C GLY A 57 28.65 -1.53 10.87
N ASP A 58 29.79 -0.85 11.10
CA ASP A 58 30.38 -0.68 12.43
C ASP A 58 29.45 0.01 13.45
N LYS A 59 28.55 0.89 12.99
CA LYS A 59 27.56 1.52 13.89
C LYS A 59 26.57 0.50 14.44
N PHE A 60 26.18 -0.49 13.62
CA PHE A 60 25.26 -1.55 14.01
C PHE A 60 25.90 -2.45 15.06
N TYR A 61 27.13 -2.88 14.82
CA TYR A 61 27.86 -3.74 15.76
C TYR A 61 28.21 -3.03 17.07
N LEU A 62 28.51 -1.73 17.02
CA LEU A 62 28.68 -0.90 18.20
C LEU A 62 27.38 -0.82 19.02
N ARG A 63 26.24 -0.57 18.37
CA ARG A 63 24.93 -0.54 19.04
C ARG A 63 24.60 -1.88 19.71
N LEU A 64 24.90 -2.98 19.02
CA LEU A 64 24.71 -4.33 19.53
C LEU A 64 25.53 -4.54 20.81
N LEU A 65 26.82 -4.22 20.79
CA LEU A 65 27.68 -4.29 21.98
C LEU A 65 27.15 -3.42 23.13
N LEU A 66 26.77 -2.17 22.87
CA LEU A 66 26.24 -1.25 23.90
C LEU A 66 24.88 -1.70 24.50
N SER A 67 24.18 -2.59 23.81
CA SER A 67 22.91 -3.14 24.26
C SER A 67 23.07 -4.38 25.15
N HIS A 68 24.25 -5.00 25.16
CA HIS A 68 24.50 -6.25 25.90
C HIS A 68 25.65 -6.14 26.92
N VAL A 69 26.64 -5.30 26.66
CA VAL A 69 27.82 -5.11 27.51
C VAL A 69 27.50 -4.08 28.61
N THR A 70 27.65 -4.51 29.86
CA THR A 70 27.69 -3.65 31.05
C THR A 70 29.12 -3.10 31.24
N ASP A 71 29.32 -2.14 32.14
CA ASP A 71 30.64 -1.63 32.58
C ASP A 71 31.71 -1.12 31.58
N PRO A 72 31.40 -0.67 30.34
CA PRO A 72 32.47 -0.21 29.45
C PRO A 72 33.11 1.07 29.96
N THR A 73 34.44 1.07 30.07
CA THR A 73 35.25 2.21 30.55
C THR A 73 36.04 2.91 29.45
N SER A 74 36.10 2.31 28.25
CA SER A 74 36.72 2.89 27.06
C SER A 74 36.21 2.22 25.79
N TRP A 75 36.58 2.78 24.64
CA TRP A 75 36.34 2.15 23.34
C TRP A 75 37.11 0.83 23.18
N GLU A 76 38.33 0.77 23.72
CA GLU A 76 39.17 -0.42 23.72
C GLU A 76 38.54 -1.55 24.53
N TYR A 77 37.80 -1.22 25.60
CA TYR A 77 37.04 -2.18 26.38
C TYR A 77 35.97 -2.89 25.54
N LEU A 78 35.21 -2.15 24.72
CA LEU A 78 34.20 -2.75 23.82
C LEU A 78 34.82 -3.59 22.70
N LEU A 79 36.10 -3.38 22.40
CA LEU A 79 36.86 -4.16 21.42
C LEU A 79 37.62 -5.33 22.05
N THR A 80 37.61 -5.49 23.38
CA THR A 80 38.37 -6.51 24.09
C THR A 80 37.43 -7.48 24.78
N ASN A 81 37.50 -8.76 24.41
CA ASN A 81 36.81 -9.84 25.11
C ASN A 81 37.84 -10.85 25.61
N ASP A 82 37.72 -11.27 26.87
CA ASP A 82 38.58 -12.30 27.51
C ASP A 82 40.09 -12.08 27.29
N GLY A 83 40.54 -10.82 27.37
CA GLY A 83 41.96 -10.44 27.19
C GLY A 83 42.44 -10.35 25.75
N THR A 84 41.58 -10.57 24.75
CA THR A 84 41.91 -10.44 23.32
C THR A 84 41.30 -9.18 22.72
N THR A 85 42.13 -8.26 22.22
CA THR A 85 41.67 -7.04 21.56
C THR A 85 41.46 -7.25 20.06
N PHE A 86 40.25 -6.93 19.58
CA PHE A 86 39.85 -7.03 18.18
C PHE A 86 39.95 -5.69 17.47
N ASN A 87 40.21 -5.73 16.15
CA ASN A 87 40.37 -4.52 15.34
C ASN A 87 39.04 -3.90 14.84
N THR A 88 37.89 -4.56 15.07
CA THR A 88 36.56 -4.10 14.62
C THR A 88 35.46 -4.53 15.59
N PHE A 89 34.40 -3.72 15.72
CA PHE A 89 33.25 -4.04 16.58
C PHE A 89 32.51 -5.30 16.11
N LYS A 90 32.50 -5.58 14.80
CA LYS A 90 31.93 -6.81 14.23
C LYS A 90 32.57 -8.08 14.80
N LYS A 91 33.91 -8.12 14.87
CA LYS A 91 34.64 -9.29 15.39
C LYS A 91 34.46 -9.43 16.90
N SER A 92 34.49 -8.32 17.63
CA SER A 92 34.20 -8.31 19.06
C SER A 92 32.79 -8.87 19.33
N ALA A 93 31.75 -8.34 18.68
CA ALA A 93 30.37 -8.80 18.84
C ALA A 93 30.16 -10.28 18.46
N LYS A 94 30.87 -10.75 17.42
CA LYS A 94 30.84 -12.16 17.01
C LYS A 94 31.46 -13.07 18.08
N ASN A 95 32.60 -12.67 18.65
CA ASN A 95 33.28 -13.45 19.69
C ASN A 95 32.50 -13.47 21.01
N SER A 96 31.79 -12.39 21.34
CA SER A 96 30.89 -12.34 22.50
C SER A 96 29.58 -13.16 22.31
N GLY A 97 29.38 -13.78 21.15
CA GLY A 97 28.17 -14.57 20.86
C GLY A 97 26.93 -13.74 20.56
N PHE A 98 27.06 -12.43 20.30
CA PHE A 98 25.91 -11.55 20.00
C PHE A 98 25.52 -11.53 18.52
N LEU A 99 26.30 -12.19 17.66
CA LEU A 99 25.97 -12.43 16.26
C LEU A 99 25.84 -13.93 16.03
N GLU A 100 24.76 -14.35 15.38
CA GLU A 100 24.59 -15.72 14.93
C GLU A 100 25.75 -16.14 14.03
N THR A 101 26.31 -17.32 14.28
CA THR A 101 27.38 -17.87 13.45
C THR A 101 26.78 -18.61 12.26
N ASN A 102 27.55 -18.80 11.17
CA ASN A 102 27.14 -19.65 10.05
C ASN A 102 26.77 -21.09 10.46
N HIS A 103 27.17 -21.53 11.66
CA HIS A 103 26.79 -22.81 12.22
C HIS A 103 25.31 -22.82 12.62
N ASN A 104 24.80 -21.75 13.24
CA ASN A 104 23.41 -21.65 13.70
C ASN A 104 22.42 -21.58 12.52
N ILE A 105 22.79 -20.89 11.43
CA ILE A 105 22.00 -20.84 10.19
C ILE A 105 21.95 -22.23 9.55
N ARG A 106 23.09 -22.96 9.54
CA ARG A 106 23.14 -24.34 9.07
C ARG A 106 22.30 -25.27 9.93
N ASP A 107 22.37 -25.16 11.26
CA ASP A 107 21.59 -25.99 12.18
C ASP A 107 20.09 -25.74 12.02
N CYS A 108 19.67 -24.50 11.81
CA CYS A 108 18.28 -24.13 11.56
C CYS A 108 17.79 -24.63 10.17
N LEU A 109 18.63 -24.56 9.13
CA LEU A 109 18.33 -25.17 7.82
C LEU A 109 18.25 -26.70 7.94
N VAL A 110 19.16 -27.33 8.66
CA VAL A 110 19.15 -28.78 8.94
C VAL A 110 17.89 -29.16 9.73
N GLU A 111 17.47 -28.36 10.70
CA GLU A 111 16.21 -28.56 11.42
C GLU A 111 15.00 -28.46 10.48
N ALA A 112 14.92 -27.43 9.63
CA ALA A 112 13.85 -27.26 8.65
C ALA A 112 13.84 -28.37 7.57
N THR A 113 14.99 -28.97 7.24
CA THR A 113 15.02 -30.13 6.33
C THR A 113 14.39 -31.39 6.93
N LYS A 114 14.18 -31.46 8.26
CA LYS A 114 13.52 -32.60 8.90
C LYS A 114 12.04 -32.72 8.51
N ASP A 115 11.40 -31.62 8.10
CA ASP A 115 10.00 -31.61 7.64
C ASP A 115 9.81 -32.34 6.29
N TYR A 116 10.89 -32.56 5.53
CA TYR A 116 10.87 -33.26 4.24
C TYR A 116 10.94 -34.80 4.38
N GLN A 117 11.04 -35.34 5.60
CA GLN A 117 11.19 -36.78 5.79
C GLN A 117 9.85 -37.51 5.89
N THR A 118 9.43 -38.12 4.79
CA THR A 118 8.89 -39.50 4.76
C THR A 118 8.93 -40.05 3.33
N ASN A 119 10.13 -40.44 2.87
CA ASN A 119 10.40 -41.69 2.15
C ASN A 119 11.79 -41.67 1.48
N ASN A 120 12.66 -42.57 1.96
CA ASN A 120 13.86 -43.16 1.33
C ASN A 120 15.06 -42.26 0.92
N ASN A 121 16.22 -42.56 1.55
CA ASN A 121 17.61 -42.35 1.10
C ASN A 121 17.92 -41.11 0.23
N ILE A 122 17.56 -39.91 0.70
CA ILE A 122 18.05 -38.65 0.13
C ILE A 122 19.22 -38.14 1.00
N VAL A 123 20.34 -37.77 0.37
CA VAL A 123 21.54 -37.25 1.05
C VAL A 123 21.23 -35.86 1.63
N GLU A 124 21.75 -35.53 2.82
CA GLU A 124 21.50 -34.27 3.55
C GLU A 124 21.77 -32.99 2.71
N SER A 125 22.73 -33.07 1.78
CA SER A 125 23.01 -32.01 0.79
C SER A 125 21.85 -31.75 -0.17
N ASP A 126 21.13 -32.79 -0.58
CA ASP A 126 20.04 -32.68 -1.56
C ASP A 126 18.77 -32.11 -0.93
N LEU A 127 18.50 -32.46 0.33
CA LEU A 127 17.41 -31.85 1.12
C LEU A 127 17.66 -30.36 1.35
N THR A 128 18.90 -30.00 1.71
CA THR A 128 19.27 -28.59 1.87
C THR A 128 19.13 -27.83 0.55
N ASN A 129 19.49 -28.45 -0.57
CA ASN A 129 19.32 -27.87 -1.90
C ASN A 129 17.85 -27.71 -2.31
N MET A 130 16.98 -28.66 -1.97
CA MET A 130 15.54 -28.57 -2.18
C MET A 130 14.92 -27.46 -1.33
N LEU A 131 15.24 -27.41 -0.04
CA LEU A 131 14.79 -26.35 0.85
C LEU A 131 15.22 -24.97 0.34
N LEU A 132 16.49 -24.82 -0.09
CA LEU A 132 16.98 -23.58 -0.69
C LEU A 132 16.26 -23.24 -2.00
N LYS A 133 15.86 -24.25 -2.80
CA LYS A 133 15.05 -24.00 -4.00
C LYS A 133 13.67 -23.46 -3.62
N ASP A 134 13.00 -24.10 -2.67
CA ASP A 134 11.65 -23.71 -2.24
C ASP A 134 11.65 -22.34 -1.54
N LEU A 135 12.68 -22.06 -0.73
CA LEU A 135 12.93 -20.71 -0.18
C LEU A 135 13.14 -19.68 -1.28
N ASN A 136 13.88 -20.01 -2.35
CA ASN A 136 14.08 -19.11 -3.46
C ASN A 136 12.79 -18.86 -4.24
N GLU A 137 11.94 -19.88 -4.42
CA GLU A 137 10.61 -19.75 -5.03
C GLU A 137 9.70 -18.84 -4.19
N LEU A 138 9.68 -19.02 -2.87
CA LEU A 138 8.95 -18.12 -1.96
C LEU A 138 9.48 -16.69 -1.99
N LEU A 139 10.80 -16.51 -2.01
CA LEU A 139 11.42 -15.18 -2.11
C LEU A 139 11.14 -14.52 -3.46
N ASN A 140 11.12 -15.28 -4.56
CA ASN A 140 10.80 -14.78 -5.90
C ASN A 140 9.37 -14.23 -5.98
N VAL A 141 8.40 -14.85 -5.28
CA VAL A 141 7.02 -14.31 -5.16
C VAL A 141 7.03 -12.90 -4.55
N HIS A 142 7.99 -12.60 -3.69
CA HIS A 142 8.16 -11.27 -3.09
C HIS A 142 9.20 -10.40 -3.80
N GLY A 143 9.67 -10.82 -5.00
CA GLY A 143 10.65 -10.09 -5.79
C GLY A 143 12.06 -10.02 -5.17
N LYS A 144 12.37 -10.92 -4.24
CA LYS A 144 13.67 -11.04 -3.58
C LYS A 144 14.37 -12.32 -4.04
N LYS A 145 15.70 -12.37 -3.92
CA LYS A 145 16.50 -13.55 -4.27
C LYS A 145 17.25 -14.05 -3.04
N ILE A 146 17.59 -15.34 -3.02
CA ILE A 146 18.40 -15.91 -1.91
C ILE A 146 19.70 -15.15 -1.67
N LYS A 147 20.35 -14.68 -2.75
CA LYS A 147 21.58 -13.89 -2.67
C LYS A 147 21.44 -12.53 -1.96
N ASP A 148 20.22 -12.07 -1.73
CA ASP A 148 19.96 -10.82 -0.99
C ASP A 148 20.03 -11.04 0.53
N TYR A 149 20.19 -12.29 0.97
CA TYR A 149 20.31 -12.72 2.36
C TYR A 149 21.63 -13.49 2.58
N ASP A 150 22.08 -13.60 3.84
CA ASP A 150 23.32 -14.32 4.21
C ASP A 150 23.12 -15.85 4.22
N LEU A 151 22.47 -16.38 3.18
CA LEU A 151 22.12 -17.79 2.99
C LEU A 151 23.10 -18.48 2.02
N PRO A 152 23.27 -19.82 2.09
CA PRO A 152 24.09 -20.56 1.15
C PRO A 152 23.64 -20.36 -0.31
N SER A 153 24.60 -20.29 -1.24
CA SER A 153 24.33 -20.15 -2.68
C SER A 153 23.67 -21.40 -3.25
N LEU A 154 22.67 -21.23 -4.12
CA LEU A 154 22.02 -22.31 -4.86
C LEU A 154 23.05 -23.14 -5.68
N PRO A 155 22.91 -24.47 -5.74
CA PRO A 155 23.83 -25.32 -6.51
C PRO A 155 23.75 -25.02 -8.02
N HIS A 156 24.91 -25.12 -8.69
CA HIS A 156 25.17 -24.68 -10.08
C HIS A 156 24.39 -25.41 -11.21
N ASN A 157 23.42 -26.26 -10.90
CA ASN A 157 22.64 -27.02 -11.90
C ASN A 157 21.20 -26.52 -12.11
N THR A 158 20.87 -25.31 -11.66
CA THR A 158 19.66 -24.63 -12.15
C THR A 158 20.03 -23.89 -13.42
N ILE A 159 19.83 -24.57 -14.56
CA ILE A 159 19.79 -23.92 -15.86
C ILE A 159 18.67 -22.89 -15.77
N ASP A 160 19.03 -21.61 -15.72
CA ASP A 160 18.15 -20.45 -15.95
C ASP A 160 17.74 -20.50 -17.44
N GLY A 161 16.92 -21.48 -17.79
CA GLY A 161 16.48 -21.79 -19.14
C GLY A 161 14.97 -21.69 -19.21
N ASP A 162 14.47 -20.69 -19.94
CA ASP A 162 13.09 -20.56 -20.40
C ASP A 162 11.97 -20.69 -19.35
N ALA A 163 12.28 -20.45 -18.07
CA ALA A 163 11.24 -20.35 -17.06
C ALA A 163 10.39 -19.09 -17.34
N ILE A 164 9.09 -19.29 -17.59
CA ILE A 164 8.12 -18.21 -17.70
C ILE A 164 8.25 -17.33 -16.44
N PRO A 165 8.54 -16.02 -16.57
CA PRO A 165 8.66 -15.12 -15.43
C PRO A 165 7.52 -15.28 -14.42
N SER A 166 7.83 -15.26 -13.12
CA SER A 166 6.85 -15.48 -12.04
C SER A 166 5.61 -14.58 -12.15
N LEU A 167 5.79 -13.32 -12.57
CA LEU A 167 4.70 -12.39 -12.80
C LEU A 167 3.72 -12.84 -13.92
N ILE A 168 4.22 -13.52 -14.95
CA ILE A 168 3.38 -14.09 -16.02
C ILE A 168 2.64 -15.32 -15.48
N GLN A 169 3.30 -16.15 -14.66
CA GLN A 169 2.65 -17.28 -14.01
C GLN A 169 1.56 -16.82 -13.04
N GLU A 170 1.79 -15.75 -12.27
CA GLU A 170 0.78 -15.12 -11.40
C GLU A 170 -0.45 -14.66 -12.20
N ASP A 171 -0.25 -13.92 -13.29
CA ASP A 171 -1.37 -13.42 -14.11
C ASP A 171 -2.10 -14.58 -14.85
N LEU A 172 -1.41 -15.67 -15.21
CA LEU A 172 -2.02 -16.87 -15.81
C LEU A 172 -2.70 -17.79 -14.79
N ALA A 173 -2.29 -17.75 -13.53
CA ALA A 173 -2.85 -18.55 -12.45
C ALA A 173 -4.11 -17.92 -11.82
N VAL A 174 -4.53 -16.74 -12.31
CA VAL A 174 -5.80 -16.13 -11.91
C VAL A 174 -6.95 -17.04 -12.33
N ASP A 175 -7.63 -17.62 -11.35
CA ASP A 175 -8.81 -18.43 -11.59
C ASP A 175 -9.96 -17.55 -12.08
N ILE A 176 -10.56 -17.92 -13.21
CA ILE A 176 -11.70 -17.23 -13.79
C ILE A 176 -12.91 -18.13 -13.56
N PRO A 177 -13.83 -17.75 -12.65
CA PRO A 177 -15.04 -18.51 -12.40
C PRO A 177 -15.81 -18.79 -13.69
N ASN A 178 -16.30 -20.02 -13.87
CA ASN A 178 -17.12 -20.36 -15.05
C ASN A 178 -18.36 -19.45 -15.18
N GLU A 179 -18.89 -18.96 -14.05
CA GLU A 179 -19.97 -17.98 -14.02
C GLU A 179 -19.63 -16.70 -14.80
N ASP A 180 -18.36 -16.27 -14.78
CA ASP A 180 -17.89 -15.09 -15.52
C ASP A 180 -17.90 -15.29 -17.03
N ILE A 181 -17.59 -16.50 -17.47
CA ILE A 181 -17.66 -16.90 -18.87
C ILE A 181 -19.13 -16.94 -19.33
N GLU A 182 -20.02 -17.44 -18.47
CA GLU A 182 -21.46 -17.49 -18.74
C GLU A 182 -22.12 -16.10 -18.76
N PHE A 183 -21.55 -15.08 -18.08
CA PHE A 183 -22.08 -13.71 -18.11
C PHE A 183 -22.11 -13.09 -19.51
N VAL A 184 -21.29 -13.57 -20.45
CA VAL A 184 -21.34 -13.10 -21.85
C VAL A 184 -22.73 -13.27 -22.46
N ALA A 185 -23.46 -14.33 -22.09
CA ALA A 185 -24.83 -14.56 -22.56
C ALA A 185 -25.86 -13.60 -21.95
N LYS A 186 -25.53 -12.94 -20.83
CA LYS A 186 -26.40 -12.01 -20.10
C LYS A 186 -26.15 -10.55 -20.44
N LEU A 187 -25.19 -10.25 -21.32
CA LEU A 187 -24.89 -8.88 -21.76
C LEU A 187 -26.09 -8.29 -22.51
N ASN A 188 -26.38 -7.02 -22.26
CA ASN A 188 -27.35 -6.28 -23.06
C ASN A 188 -26.81 -5.98 -24.47
N ASN A 189 -27.66 -5.42 -25.35
CA ASN A 189 -27.30 -5.19 -26.75
C ASN A 189 -26.05 -4.31 -26.93
N ASP A 190 -25.96 -3.18 -26.21
CA ASP A 190 -24.83 -2.26 -26.32
C ASP A 190 -23.53 -2.91 -25.80
N GLN A 191 -23.61 -3.62 -24.66
CA GLN A 191 -22.49 -4.37 -24.08
C GLN A 191 -22.00 -5.47 -25.02
N MET A 192 -22.92 -6.23 -25.62
CA MET A 192 -22.61 -7.29 -26.58
C MET A 192 -21.96 -6.75 -27.86
N ILE A 193 -22.42 -5.60 -28.36
CA ILE A 193 -21.80 -4.91 -29.51
C ILE A 193 -20.36 -4.49 -29.16
N ALA A 194 -20.16 -3.90 -27.98
CA ALA A 194 -18.84 -3.49 -27.51
C ALA A 194 -17.91 -4.70 -27.37
N PHE A 195 -18.36 -5.76 -26.70
CA PHE A 195 -17.63 -7.01 -26.52
C PHE A 195 -17.22 -7.62 -27.86
N LYS A 196 -18.16 -7.85 -28.78
CA LYS A 196 -17.87 -8.42 -30.11
C LYS A 196 -16.91 -7.57 -30.91
N THR A 197 -17.06 -6.25 -30.86
CA THR A 197 -16.19 -5.31 -31.58
C THR A 197 -14.74 -5.43 -31.09
N ILE A 198 -14.53 -5.41 -29.78
CA ILE A 198 -13.21 -5.50 -29.16
C ILE A 198 -12.60 -6.88 -29.37
N MET A 199 -13.37 -7.94 -29.10
CA MET A 199 -12.91 -9.32 -29.24
C MET A 199 -12.51 -9.65 -30.68
N ASN A 200 -13.22 -9.13 -31.68
CA ASN A 200 -12.84 -9.33 -33.08
C ASN A 200 -11.45 -8.72 -33.37
N VAL A 201 -11.15 -7.52 -32.86
CA VAL A 201 -9.83 -6.90 -33.02
C VAL A 201 -8.72 -7.70 -32.32
N ILE A 202 -8.99 -8.20 -31.10
CA ILE A 202 -8.05 -9.05 -30.36
C ILE A 202 -7.78 -10.36 -31.10
N VAL A 203 -8.83 -11.06 -31.56
CA VAL A 203 -8.72 -12.35 -32.28
C VAL A 203 -7.99 -12.20 -33.61
N GLN A 204 -8.24 -11.09 -34.33
CA GLN A 204 -7.54 -10.77 -35.58
C GLN A 204 -6.10 -10.28 -35.34
N LYS A 205 -5.66 -10.16 -34.08
CA LYS A 205 -4.33 -9.62 -33.70
C LYS A 205 -4.06 -8.24 -34.27
N HIS A 206 -5.11 -7.43 -34.38
CA HIS A 206 -5.02 -6.03 -34.77
C HIS A 206 -4.83 -5.15 -33.53
N SER A 207 -4.22 -3.98 -33.72
CA SER A 207 -4.14 -2.94 -32.70
C SER A 207 -5.43 -2.12 -32.67
N GLY A 208 -5.78 -1.58 -31.51
CA GLY A 208 -6.92 -0.66 -31.42
C GLY A 208 -6.99 0.02 -30.07
N ILE A 209 -7.49 1.25 -30.05
CA ILE A 209 -7.77 1.99 -28.82
C ILE A 209 -9.29 2.15 -28.73
N PHE A 210 -9.87 1.68 -27.63
CA PHE A 210 -11.31 1.71 -27.39
C PHE A 210 -11.59 2.47 -26.10
N PHE A 211 -12.67 3.25 -26.10
CA PHE A 211 -13.23 3.83 -24.88
C PHE A 211 -14.68 3.38 -24.73
N ILE A 212 -14.98 2.69 -23.63
CA ILE A 212 -16.34 2.27 -23.28
C ILE A 212 -16.94 3.38 -22.42
N ASP A 213 -17.81 4.18 -23.02
CA ASP A 213 -18.53 5.27 -22.37
C ASP A 213 -19.85 4.74 -21.82
N GLY A 214 -20.06 4.83 -20.51
CA GLY A 214 -21.29 4.34 -19.89
C GLY A 214 -21.66 5.13 -18.64
N PRO A 215 -22.91 5.60 -18.50
CA PRO A 215 -23.37 6.25 -17.28
C PRO A 215 -23.15 5.36 -16.04
N GLY A 216 -22.96 6.00 -14.87
CA GLY A 216 -22.73 5.27 -13.62
C GLY A 216 -23.76 4.15 -13.42
N GLY A 217 -23.28 2.90 -13.43
CA GLY A 217 -24.15 1.71 -13.30
C GLY A 217 -24.52 0.98 -14.60
N THR A 218 -23.93 1.28 -15.77
CA THR A 218 -24.14 0.50 -17.02
C THR A 218 -23.22 -0.73 -17.17
N GLY A 219 -22.48 -1.11 -16.13
CA GLY A 219 -21.51 -2.20 -16.16
C GLY A 219 -20.05 -1.77 -16.41
N THR A 220 -19.78 -0.46 -16.47
CA THR A 220 -18.43 0.09 -16.22
C THR A 220 -18.25 0.21 -14.71
N ALA A 221 -17.16 -0.35 -14.16
CA ALA A 221 -16.90 -0.24 -12.73
C ALA A 221 -16.56 1.22 -12.43
N SER A 222 -17.45 1.87 -11.68
CA SER A 222 -17.54 3.33 -11.56
C SER A 222 -16.92 3.85 -10.25
N SER A 223 -15.84 3.23 -9.77
CA SER A 223 -15.13 3.77 -8.61
C SER A 223 -13.63 3.48 -8.65
N GLY A 224 -12.83 4.29 -7.95
CA GLY A 224 -11.38 4.07 -7.74
C GLY A 224 -11.00 2.78 -6.99
N ILE A 225 -11.99 1.94 -6.64
CA ILE A 225 -11.87 0.57 -6.12
C ILE A 225 -11.89 -0.45 -7.28
N ALA A 226 -12.11 -0.02 -8.53
CA ALA A 226 -12.24 -0.90 -9.71
C ALA A 226 -11.10 -1.90 -9.89
N ALA A 227 -9.87 -1.55 -9.50
CA ALA A 227 -8.75 -2.46 -9.54
C ALA A 227 -8.91 -3.69 -8.63
N THR A 228 -9.68 -3.60 -7.53
CA THR A 228 -9.97 -4.73 -6.64
C THR A 228 -11.21 -5.53 -7.06
N LEU A 229 -12.06 -4.95 -7.93
CA LEU A 229 -13.21 -5.65 -8.52
C LEU A 229 -12.80 -6.65 -9.61
N PHE A 230 -11.60 -6.50 -10.19
CA PHE A 230 -11.06 -7.46 -11.15
C PHE A 230 -10.05 -8.39 -10.46
N PRO A 231 -10.21 -9.73 -10.56
CA PRO A 231 -9.18 -10.67 -10.13
C PRO A 231 -7.80 -10.33 -10.73
N GLY A 232 -6.79 -10.12 -9.88
CA GLY A 232 -5.44 -9.72 -10.32
C GLY A 232 -5.28 -8.25 -10.76
N GLY A 233 -6.34 -7.45 -10.64
CA GLY A 233 -6.34 -6.03 -10.96
C GLY A 233 -5.41 -5.22 -10.03
N ARG A 234 -4.79 -4.19 -10.60
CA ARG A 234 -3.85 -3.29 -9.89
C ARG A 234 -4.07 -1.88 -10.40
N THR A 235 -3.80 -0.88 -9.56
CA THR A 235 -3.83 0.52 -10.02
C THR A 235 -2.81 0.74 -11.14
N ALA A 236 -3.15 1.57 -12.13
CA ALA A 236 -2.26 1.84 -13.27
C ALA A 236 -0.87 2.32 -12.84
N HIS A 237 -0.80 3.17 -11.81
CA HIS A 237 0.45 3.64 -11.23
C HIS A 237 1.31 2.49 -10.67
N SER A 238 0.69 1.51 -9.99
CA SER A 238 1.41 0.36 -9.44
C SER A 238 1.84 -0.64 -10.52
N ARG A 239 0.94 -0.97 -11.45
CA ARG A 239 1.17 -1.96 -12.52
C ARG A 239 2.21 -1.47 -13.52
N PHE A 240 2.11 -0.21 -13.96
CA PHE A 240 3.02 0.35 -14.95
C PHE A 240 4.14 1.21 -14.35
N LYS A 241 4.24 1.33 -13.02
CA LYS A 241 5.25 2.19 -12.37
C LYS A 241 5.21 3.63 -12.90
N ILE A 242 4.01 4.17 -13.07
CA ILE A 242 3.80 5.55 -13.52
C ILE A 242 4.26 6.48 -12.39
N ARG A 243 5.07 7.49 -12.73
CA ARG A 243 5.57 8.47 -11.76
C ARG A 243 4.42 9.37 -11.30
N ILE A 244 4.42 9.75 -10.02
CA ILE A 244 3.43 10.67 -9.44
C ILE A 244 3.57 12.05 -10.10
N ASP A 245 4.80 12.55 -10.23
CA ASP A 245 5.08 13.78 -10.96
C ASP A 245 5.33 13.47 -12.44
N ILE A 246 4.24 13.47 -13.20
CA ILE A 246 4.25 13.17 -14.63
C ILE A 246 4.38 14.46 -15.47
N GLN A 247 5.36 14.48 -16.37
CA GLN A 247 5.58 15.56 -17.34
C GLN A 247 5.25 15.08 -18.76
N PRO A 248 5.00 15.98 -19.73
CA PRO A 248 4.62 15.60 -21.10
C PRO A 248 5.60 14.65 -21.80
N SER A 249 6.89 14.70 -21.47
CA SER A 249 7.94 13.82 -22.01
C SER A 249 8.27 12.61 -21.12
N SER A 250 7.54 12.42 -20.02
CA SER A 250 7.81 11.34 -19.07
C SER A 250 7.59 9.95 -19.67
N ILE A 251 8.30 8.98 -19.11
CA ILE A 251 8.12 7.55 -19.33
C ILE A 251 7.86 6.87 -17.98
N CYS A 252 7.26 5.70 -18.03
CA CYS A 252 7.05 4.83 -16.90
C CYS A 252 8.37 4.32 -16.33
N GLY A 253 8.44 4.07 -15.02
CA GLY A 253 9.60 3.54 -14.32
C GLY A 253 9.85 2.04 -14.53
N ILE A 254 9.57 1.53 -15.73
CA ILE A 254 9.70 0.11 -16.06
C ILE A 254 11.09 -0.15 -16.64
N GLN A 255 11.83 -1.06 -16.03
CA GLN A 255 13.15 -1.45 -16.54
C GLN A 255 13.01 -2.57 -17.57
N LYS A 256 13.63 -2.43 -18.76
CA LYS A 256 13.50 -3.34 -19.90
C LYS A 256 13.85 -4.82 -19.63
N GLN A 257 14.68 -5.06 -18.62
CA GLN A 257 15.21 -6.39 -18.24
C GLN A 257 14.47 -7.05 -17.07
N LYS A 258 13.37 -6.44 -16.57
CA LYS A 258 12.57 -7.00 -15.47
C LYS A 258 11.38 -7.80 -16.00
N ASP A 259 10.84 -8.69 -15.16
CA ASP A 259 9.70 -9.57 -15.47
C ASP A 259 8.48 -8.80 -15.98
N LEU A 260 8.24 -7.59 -15.46
CA LEU A 260 7.18 -6.71 -15.95
C LEU A 260 7.34 -6.33 -17.43
N ALA A 261 8.57 -6.11 -17.90
CA ALA A 261 8.82 -5.83 -19.32
C ALA A 261 8.58 -7.09 -20.18
N ASN A 262 8.89 -8.28 -19.66
CA ASN A 262 8.58 -9.54 -20.34
C ASN A 262 7.08 -9.78 -20.42
N LEU A 263 6.34 -9.55 -19.33
CA LEU A 263 4.88 -9.57 -19.33
C LEU A 263 4.32 -8.61 -20.38
N ILE A 264 4.77 -7.35 -20.39
CA ILE A 264 4.34 -6.35 -21.37
C ILE A 264 4.57 -6.81 -22.81
N ARG A 265 5.68 -7.49 -23.10
CA ARG A 265 5.95 -8.00 -24.45
C ARG A 265 4.88 -9.00 -24.90
N VAL A 266 4.46 -9.91 -24.02
CA VAL A 266 3.48 -10.96 -24.35
C VAL A 266 2.01 -10.53 -24.24
N VAL A 267 1.72 -9.44 -23.52
CA VAL A 267 0.34 -8.92 -23.37
C VAL A 267 -0.27 -8.53 -24.72
N ALA A 268 -1.47 -9.03 -25.00
CA ALA A 268 -2.23 -8.67 -26.20
C ALA A 268 -3.15 -7.45 -25.99
N ALA A 269 -3.75 -7.34 -24.79
CA ALA A 269 -4.71 -6.30 -24.46
C ALA A 269 -4.46 -5.70 -23.07
N ILE A 270 -4.69 -4.41 -22.92
CA ILE A 270 -4.62 -3.66 -21.67
C ILE A 270 -6.02 -3.13 -21.38
N ILE A 271 -6.54 -3.43 -20.19
CA ILE A 271 -7.81 -2.89 -19.70
C ILE A 271 -7.49 -1.83 -18.66
N TRP A 272 -8.01 -0.62 -18.86
CA TRP A 272 -7.83 0.52 -17.97
C TRP A 272 -9.20 1.07 -17.59
N ASP A 273 -9.70 0.66 -16.43
CA ASP A 273 -10.93 1.19 -15.88
C ASP A 273 -10.72 2.54 -15.18
N GLU A 274 -11.76 3.36 -15.18
CA GLU A 274 -11.72 4.74 -14.68
C GLU A 274 -10.64 5.63 -15.32
N ALA A 275 -10.43 5.44 -16.62
CA ALA A 275 -9.49 6.24 -17.40
C ALA A 275 -9.75 7.76 -17.32
N PRO A 276 -11.00 8.28 -17.27
CA PRO A 276 -11.27 9.72 -17.21
C PRO A 276 -10.68 10.44 -15.99
N MET A 277 -10.48 9.74 -14.86
CA MET A 277 -9.87 10.32 -13.66
C MET A 277 -8.35 10.51 -13.80
N THR A 278 -7.73 9.97 -14.84
CA THR A 278 -6.29 9.99 -15.03
C THR A 278 -5.83 11.18 -15.88
N ASN A 279 -4.70 11.77 -15.52
CA ASN A 279 -4.05 12.78 -16.35
C ASN A 279 -3.58 12.18 -17.69
N LYS A 280 -3.85 12.84 -18.81
CA LYS A 280 -3.42 12.40 -20.16
C LYS A 280 -1.94 12.08 -20.26
N ASN A 281 -1.09 12.79 -19.53
CA ASN A 281 0.36 12.56 -19.54
C ASN A 281 0.69 11.14 -19.05
N CYS A 282 -0.12 10.53 -18.19
CA CYS A 282 0.05 9.15 -17.75
C CYS A 282 -0.23 8.16 -18.89
N LEU A 283 -1.28 8.43 -19.68
CA LEU A 283 -1.64 7.62 -20.85
C LEU A 283 -0.53 7.69 -21.91
N GLU A 284 -0.06 8.90 -22.21
CA GLU A 284 1.00 9.13 -23.20
C GLU A 284 2.36 8.59 -22.73
N ALA A 285 2.65 8.67 -21.43
CA ALA A 285 3.86 8.05 -20.87
C ALA A 285 3.81 6.53 -20.96
N LEU A 286 2.65 5.92 -20.75
CA LEU A 286 2.46 4.49 -20.95
C LEU A 286 2.74 4.12 -22.41
N ASP A 287 2.11 4.80 -23.37
CA ASP A 287 2.31 4.57 -24.81
C ASP A 287 3.80 4.60 -25.19
N ARG A 288 4.51 5.70 -24.87
CA ARG A 288 5.96 5.82 -25.11
C ARG A 288 6.76 4.69 -24.48
N SER A 289 6.40 4.28 -23.27
CA SER A 289 7.12 3.21 -22.55
C SER A 289 6.90 1.85 -23.20
N LEU A 290 5.68 1.56 -23.66
CA LEU A 290 5.42 0.33 -24.40
C LEU A 290 6.20 0.31 -25.71
N GLN A 291 6.21 1.42 -26.44
CA GLN A 291 6.95 1.55 -27.70
C GLN A 291 8.44 1.24 -27.51
N ASP A 292 9.03 1.76 -26.42
CA ASP A 292 10.42 1.54 -26.04
C ASP A 292 10.73 0.10 -25.56
N ILE A 293 9.80 -0.53 -24.83
CA ILE A 293 9.96 -1.91 -24.30
C ILE A 293 9.85 -2.96 -25.42
N CYS A 294 8.93 -2.75 -26.36
CA CYS A 294 8.65 -3.66 -27.46
C CYS A 294 9.42 -3.32 -28.74
N SER A 295 10.13 -2.18 -28.78
CA SER A 295 10.81 -1.66 -29.97
C SER A 295 9.86 -1.54 -31.18
N ASN A 296 8.62 -1.09 -30.94
CA ASN A 296 7.58 -0.92 -31.94
C ASN A 296 7.00 0.50 -31.81
N SER A 297 7.07 1.30 -32.87
CA SER A 297 6.60 2.69 -32.86
C SER A 297 5.09 2.85 -33.04
N ALA A 298 4.34 1.77 -33.26
CA ALA A 298 2.88 1.83 -33.28
C ALA A 298 2.32 2.19 -31.90
N SER A 299 1.16 2.86 -31.85
CA SER A 299 0.48 3.17 -30.60
C SER A 299 0.29 1.91 -29.74
N PHE A 300 0.65 2.03 -28.46
CA PHE A 300 0.73 0.97 -27.46
C PHE A 300 1.48 -0.29 -27.94
N SER A 301 2.46 -0.12 -28.83
CA SER A 301 3.22 -1.20 -29.47
C SER A 301 2.37 -2.19 -30.26
N GLY A 302 1.28 -1.71 -30.85
CA GLY A 302 0.34 -2.53 -31.62
C GLY A 302 -0.61 -3.37 -30.76
N LYS A 303 -0.70 -3.09 -29.46
CA LYS A 303 -1.61 -3.77 -28.53
C LYS A 303 -3.01 -3.15 -28.58
N VAL A 304 -3.97 -3.88 -28.00
CA VAL A 304 -5.33 -3.35 -27.82
C VAL A 304 -5.43 -2.65 -26.46
N LEU A 305 -5.78 -1.37 -26.45
CA LEU A 305 -6.10 -0.64 -25.22
C LEU A 305 -7.62 -0.49 -25.10
N ILE A 306 -8.16 -0.91 -23.97
CA ILE A 306 -9.59 -0.78 -23.63
C ILE A 306 -9.69 0.10 -22.40
N MET A 307 -10.19 1.31 -22.59
CA MET A 307 -10.46 2.25 -21.50
C MET A 307 -11.94 2.18 -21.12
N GLY A 308 -12.23 2.18 -19.83
CA GLY A 308 -13.58 2.29 -19.28
C GLY A 308 -13.73 3.54 -18.43
N GLY A 309 -14.94 4.06 -18.32
CA GLY A 309 -15.29 5.10 -17.36
C GLY A 309 -16.45 5.98 -17.84
N TYR A 310 -16.67 7.07 -17.11
CA TYR A 310 -17.71 8.04 -17.43
C TYR A 310 -17.20 9.46 -17.25
N PHE A 311 -17.10 10.23 -18.34
CA PHE A 311 -16.54 11.59 -18.31
C PHE A 311 -17.34 12.61 -17.49
N ARG A 312 -18.60 12.26 -17.16
CA ARG A 312 -19.48 13.11 -16.33
C ARG A 312 -19.31 12.84 -14.84
N GLN A 313 -18.30 12.07 -14.45
CA GLN A 313 -17.88 11.91 -13.06
C GLN A 313 -16.76 12.90 -12.73
N VAL A 314 -15.66 12.41 -12.16
CA VAL A 314 -14.58 13.22 -11.62
C VAL A 314 -13.50 13.41 -12.69
N LEU A 315 -13.13 14.67 -12.94
CA LEU A 315 -12.01 15.03 -13.80
C LEU A 315 -10.66 14.74 -13.11
N PRO A 316 -9.55 14.67 -13.86
CA PRO A 316 -8.24 14.48 -13.27
C PRO A 316 -7.90 15.56 -12.23
N VAL A 317 -7.34 15.12 -11.11
CA VAL A 317 -6.96 16.04 -10.03
C VAL A 317 -5.71 16.82 -10.45
N VAL A 318 -5.86 18.14 -10.65
CA VAL A 318 -4.75 19.08 -10.87
C VAL A 318 -4.63 19.97 -9.64
N ARG A 319 -3.63 19.71 -8.79
CA ARG A 319 -3.42 20.45 -7.54
C ARG A 319 -3.25 21.94 -7.82
N LYS A 320 -4.08 22.78 -7.20
CA LYS A 320 -4.10 24.24 -7.39
C LYS A 320 -4.28 24.66 -8.86
N GLY A 321 -4.86 23.79 -9.67
CA GLY A 321 -5.09 24.02 -11.10
C GLY A 321 -6.32 24.88 -11.37
N THR A 322 -6.28 25.63 -12.45
CA THR A 322 -7.44 26.32 -13.02
C THR A 322 -8.32 25.34 -13.79
N LYS A 323 -9.58 25.75 -14.08
CA LYS A 323 -10.49 24.98 -14.94
C LYS A 323 -9.87 24.63 -16.30
N ALA A 324 -9.15 25.57 -16.92
CA ALA A 324 -8.45 25.33 -18.18
C ALA A 324 -7.36 24.25 -18.05
N GLN A 325 -6.60 24.28 -16.95
CA GLN A 325 -5.56 23.26 -16.69
C GLN A 325 -6.17 21.87 -16.45
N MET A 326 -7.29 21.78 -15.72
CA MET A 326 -8.01 20.52 -15.55
C MET A 326 -8.50 19.94 -16.89
N ILE A 327 -9.13 20.78 -17.73
CA ILE A 327 -9.57 20.37 -19.07
C ILE A 327 -8.38 19.88 -19.90
N SER A 328 -7.27 20.64 -19.90
CA SER A 328 -6.06 20.29 -20.65
C SER A 328 -5.41 18.97 -20.21
N ALA A 329 -5.65 18.56 -18.96
CA ALA A 329 -5.15 17.32 -18.37
C ALA A 329 -6.04 16.10 -18.68
N CYS A 330 -7.25 16.29 -19.22
CA CYS A 330 -8.16 15.20 -19.54
C CYS A 330 -7.63 14.34 -20.70
N ILE A 331 -7.87 13.03 -20.66
CA ILE A 331 -7.42 12.08 -21.70
C ILE A 331 -7.96 12.43 -23.10
N VAL A 332 -9.12 13.08 -23.18
CA VAL A 332 -9.71 13.56 -24.45
C VAL A 332 -8.87 14.65 -25.14
N GLN A 333 -7.93 15.26 -24.42
CA GLN A 333 -6.98 16.25 -24.94
C GLN A 333 -5.62 15.62 -25.31
N SER A 334 -5.54 14.29 -25.34
CA SER A 334 -4.38 13.55 -25.83
C SER A 334 -4.46 13.35 -27.33
N HIS A 335 -3.32 13.38 -28.01
CA HIS A 335 -3.21 12.99 -29.42
C HIS A 335 -3.63 11.52 -29.68
N LEU A 336 -3.59 10.66 -28.66
CA LEU A 336 -4.05 9.27 -28.76
C LEU A 336 -5.58 9.17 -28.84
N TRP A 337 -6.29 10.21 -28.44
CA TRP A 337 -7.76 10.23 -28.45
C TRP A 337 -8.32 10.27 -29.88
N ASP A 338 -7.61 10.88 -30.83
CA ASP A 338 -8.02 10.95 -32.24
C ASP A 338 -8.13 9.55 -32.89
N HIS A 339 -7.43 8.57 -32.33
CA HIS A 339 -7.43 7.18 -32.76
C HIS A 339 -8.33 6.27 -31.90
N THR A 340 -9.05 6.85 -30.94
CA THR A 340 -9.86 6.10 -29.96
C THR A 340 -11.27 5.89 -30.49
N LYS A 341 -11.69 4.62 -30.58
CA LYS A 341 -13.07 4.25 -30.93
C LYS A 341 -13.95 4.25 -29.69
N ILE A 342 -14.96 5.12 -29.67
CA ILE A 342 -15.91 5.25 -28.57
C ILE A 342 -17.05 4.23 -28.75
N LEU A 343 -17.35 3.49 -27.70
CA LEU A 343 -18.43 2.50 -27.60
C LEU A 343 -19.35 2.90 -26.45
N CYS A 344 -20.56 3.35 -26.77
CA CYS A 344 -21.49 3.87 -25.76
C CYS A 344 -22.41 2.78 -25.22
N LEU A 345 -22.53 2.69 -23.90
CA LEU A 345 -23.52 1.89 -23.17
C LEU A 345 -24.65 2.81 -22.71
N ARG A 346 -25.89 2.58 -23.15
CA ARG A 346 -26.99 3.52 -22.84
C ARG A 346 -27.88 3.07 -21.69
N GLN A 347 -27.89 1.78 -21.37
CA GLN A 347 -28.81 1.20 -20.38
C GLN A 347 -28.22 1.24 -18.96
N ASN A 348 -28.84 2.01 -18.06
CA ASN A 348 -28.52 2.00 -16.63
C ASN A 348 -28.98 0.70 -15.97
N MET A 349 -28.02 -0.15 -15.58
CA MET A 349 -28.28 -1.45 -14.96
C MET A 349 -28.40 -1.35 -13.43
N ARG A 350 -27.81 -0.32 -12.79
CA ARG A 350 -27.84 -0.12 -11.33
C ARG A 350 -29.22 0.32 -10.84
N SER A 351 -29.87 1.21 -11.57
CA SER A 351 -31.21 1.73 -11.25
C SER A 351 -32.29 1.16 -12.16
N PHE A 352 -32.08 -0.07 -12.67
CA PHE A 352 -32.98 -0.70 -13.63
C PHE A 352 -34.45 -0.79 -13.13
N HIS A 353 -34.64 -0.98 -11.83
CA HIS A 353 -35.97 -1.07 -11.21
C HIS A 353 -36.61 0.29 -10.90
N ASP A 354 -35.87 1.40 -11.03
CA ASP A 354 -36.38 2.77 -10.84
C ASP A 354 -36.04 3.64 -12.05
N GLN A 355 -36.85 3.47 -13.09
CA GLN A 355 -36.73 4.19 -14.36
C GLN A 355 -36.71 5.71 -14.16
N LYS A 356 -37.53 6.24 -13.25
CA LYS A 356 -37.65 7.70 -13.02
C LYS A 356 -36.37 8.26 -12.42
N PHE A 357 -35.79 7.54 -11.45
CA PHE A 357 -34.52 7.92 -10.86
C PHE A 357 -33.36 7.74 -11.84
N ALA A 358 -33.35 6.67 -12.63
CA ALA A 358 -32.34 6.45 -13.66
C ALA A 358 -32.34 7.58 -14.70
N GLU A 359 -33.52 8.01 -15.18
CA GLU A 359 -33.66 9.14 -16.10
C GLU A 359 -33.22 10.46 -15.46
N PHE A 360 -33.54 10.68 -14.18
CA PHE A 360 -33.06 11.84 -13.44
C PHE A 360 -31.53 11.88 -13.36
N LEU A 361 -30.88 10.76 -13.01
CA LEU A 361 -29.42 10.66 -12.98
C LEU A 361 -28.77 10.95 -14.34
N ILE A 362 -29.39 10.49 -15.43
CA ILE A 362 -28.94 10.77 -16.79
C ILE A 362 -29.03 12.27 -17.06
N ARG A 363 -30.18 12.92 -16.80
CA ARG A 363 -30.36 14.37 -17.00
C ARG A 363 -29.40 15.23 -16.19
N ILE A 364 -29.10 14.83 -14.95
CA ILE A 364 -28.06 15.47 -14.12
C ILE A 364 -26.70 15.34 -14.79
N GLY A 365 -26.30 14.14 -15.21
CA GLY A 365 -25.02 13.90 -15.87
C GLY A 365 -24.90 14.62 -17.22
N ASP A 366 -26.00 14.74 -17.97
CA ASP A 366 -26.09 15.49 -19.22
C ASP A 366 -26.04 17.01 -19.02
N GLY A 367 -26.23 17.50 -17.78
CA GLY A 367 -26.32 18.94 -17.50
C GLY A 367 -27.59 19.57 -18.06
N VAL A 368 -28.65 18.79 -18.30
CA VAL A 368 -29.94 19.27 -18.85
C VAL A 368 -31.04 19.37 -17.79
N GLU A 369 -30.80 18.86 -16.58
CA GLU A 369 -31.73 19.02 -15.47
C GLU A 369 -31.90 20.51 -15.13
N PRO A 370 -33.13 21.02 -14.94
CA PRO A 370 -33.37 22.42 -14.66
C PRO A 370 -32.61 22.92 -13.42
N THR A 371 -31.78 23.95 -13.63
CA THR A 371 -31.05 24.62 -12.56
C THR A 371 -31.81 25.85 -12.05
N LYS A 372 -31.49 26.25 -10.82
CA LYS A 372 -31.84 27.54 -10.23
C LYS A 372 -30.64 28.49 -10.34
N LEU A 373 -30.67 29.59 -9.59
CA LEU A 373 -29.51 30.48 -9.39
C LEU A 373 -28.24 29.67 -9.11
N ASP A 374 -27.14 30.12 -9.71
CA ASP A 374 -25.79 29.55 -9.55
C ASP A 374 -25.66 28.07 -9.93
N ASP A 375 -26.33 27.64 -11.01
CA ASP A 375 -26.30 26.26 -11.53
C ASP A 375 -26.76 25.19 -10.52
N MET A 376 -27.48 25.59 -9.46
CA MET A 376 -27.94 24.68 -8.42
C MET A 376 -29.13 23.85 -8.89
N VAL A 377 -29.04 22.52 -8.76
CA VAL A 377 -30.16 21.62 -9.03
C VAL A 377 -31.02 21.41 -7.78
N ARG A 378 -32.34 21.46 -7.93
CA ARG A 378 -33.26 21.13 -6.84
C ARG A 378 -33.43 19.62 -6.75
N LEU A 379 -32.97 19.02 -5.65
CA LEU A 379 -33.24 17.62 -5.37
C LEU A 379 -34.74 17.36 -5.08
N PRO A 380 -35.30 16.22 -5.51
CA PRO A 380 -36.62 15.76 -5.10
C PRO A 380 -36.72 15.68 -3.56
N SER A 381 -37.86 16.11 -3.00
CA SER A 381 -38.07 16.11 -1.55
C SER A 381 -38.05 14.72 -0.91
N GLN A 382 -38.24 13.66 -1.72
CA GLN A 382 -38.17 12.27 -1.26
C GLN A 382 -36.75 11.80 -0.96
N ILE A 383 -35.73 12.47 -1.51
CA ILE A 383 -34.31 12.09 -1.36
C ILE A 383 -33.48 13.20 -0.69
N ALA A 384 -34.15 14.16 -0.04
CA ALA A 384 -33.51 15.30 0.59
C ALA A 384 -34.01 15.47 2.04
N ILE A 385 -33.08 15.67 2.96
CA ILE A 385 -33.38 16.08 4.33
C ILE A 385 -33.24 17.60 4.39
N GLN A 386 -34.24 18.28 4.97
CA GLN A 386 -34.20 19.73 5.12
C GLN A 386 -33.14 20.13 6.15
N TRP A 387 -32.32 21.12 5.79
CA TRP A 387 -31.34 21.69 6.70
C TRP A 387 -32.00 22.63 7.69
N GLU A 388 -31.94 22.26 8.98
CA GLU A 388 -32.47 23.01 10.13
C GLU A 388 -31.36 23.34 11.14
N GLY A 389 -30.10 23.07 10.80
CA GLY A 389 -28.92 23.25 11.65
C GLY A 389 -28.17 21.93 11.88
N GLU A 390 -27.22 21.93 12.81
CA GLU A 390 -26.37 20.75 13.08
C GLU A 390 -27.17 19.50 13.48
N HIS A 391 -28.36 19.66 14.08
CA HIS A 391 -29.23 18.53 14.38
C HIS A 391 -29.65 17.74 13.14
N SER A 392 -29.73 18.37 11.96
CA SER A 392 -30.01 17.68 10.69
C SER A 392 -28.94 16.64 10.35
N ILE A 393 -27.71 16.79 10.83
CA ILE A 393 -26.64 15.78 10.66
C ILE A 393 -26.97 14.53 11.47
N GLN A 394 -27.44 14.68 12.70
CA GLN A 394 -27.87 13.55 13.51
C GLN A 394 -29.08 12.85 12.90
N VAL A 395 -30.04 13.61 12.36
CA VAL A 395 -31.19 13.06 11.63
C VAL A 395 -30.73 12.26 10.40
N LEU A 396 -29.75 12.76 9.63
CA LEU A 396 -29.15 12.04 8.50
C LEU A 396 -28.49 10.72 8.96
N ILE A 397 -27.67 10.77 10.01
CA ILE A 397 -27.00 9.58 10.54
C ILE A 397 -28.03 8.54 10.98
N GLN A 398 -29.07 8.93 11.72
CA GLN A 398 -30.13 8.03 12.15
C GLN A 398 -30.95 7.46 10.99
N HIS A 399 -31.17 8.25 9.92
CA HIS A 399 -31.88 7.80 8.74
C HIS A 399 -31.10 6.74 7.95
N ILE A 400 -29.77 6.91 7.82
CA ILE A 400 -28.91 5.97 7.10
C ILE A 400 -28.56 4.76 7.98
N PHE A 401 -28.26 4.98 9.25
CA PHE A 401 -27.85 3.97 10.24
C PHE A 401 -28.85 3.88 11.41
N PRO A 402 -30.09 3.42 11.20
CA PRO A 402 -31.07 3.25 12.27
C PRO A 402 -30.64 2.18 13.29
N ASN A 403 -30.69 2.51 14.59
CA ASN A 403 -30.32 1.60 15.68
C ASN A 403 -28.90 1.01 15.55
N LEU A 404 -27.92 1.85 15.18
CA LEU A 404 -26.53 1.42 14.98
C LEU A 404 -25.94 0.62 16.16
N GLU A 405 -26.32 0.96 17.40
CA GLU A 405 -25.93 0.24 18.62
C GLU A 405 -26.30 -1.25 18.59
N LEU A 406 -27.42 -1.62 17.97
CA LEU A 406 -27.92 -3.00 17.89
C LEU A 406 -27.34 -3.76 16.69
N HIS A 407 -26.91 -3.05 15.65
CA HIS A 407 -26.46 -3.61 14.38
C HIS A 407 -24.96 -3.41 14.10
N GLY A 408 -24.20 -2.86 15.04
CA GLY A 408 -22.77 -2.58 14.83
C GLY A 408 -21.94 -3.81 14.45
N TRP A 409 -22.38 -5.02 14.84
CA TRP A 409 -21.75 -6.31 14.54
C TRP A 409 -22.28 -6.98 13.26
N ASP A 410 -23.32 -6.43 12.62
CA ASP A 410 -23.99 -7.01 11.45
C ASP A 410 -23.32 -6.54 10.16
N ALA A 411 -22.45 -7.39 9.59
CA ALA A 411 -21.72 -7.09 8.37
C ALA A 411 -22.64 -6.78 7.16
N PRO A 412 -23.67 -7.60 6.83
CA PRO A 412 -24.67 -7.26 5.82
C PRO A 412 -25.34 -5.90 6.02
N TYR A 413 -25.65 -5.53 7.26
CA TYR A 413 -26.22 -4.23 7.58
C TYR A 413 -25.27 -3.08 7.23
N MET A 414 -23.99 -3.21 7.58
CA MET A 414 -22.99 -2.17 7.36
C MET A 414 -22.63 -1.98 5.89
N VAL A 415 -22.47 -3.07 5.12
CA VAL A 415 -22.02 -3.03 3.72
C VAL A 415 -23.01 -2.33 2.78
N GLN A 416 -24.30 -2.29 3.13
CA GLN A 416 -25.34 -1.66 2.31
C GLN A 416 -25.47 -0.15 2.51
N ARG A 417 -24.66 0.46 3.40
CA ARG A 417 -24.83 1.84 3.85
C ARG A 417 -23.52 2.61 3.75
N ALA A 418 -23.62 3.85 3.27
CA ALA A 418 -22.48 4.77 3.22
C ALA A 418 -22.98 6.21 3.27
N ILE A 419 -22.18 7.09 3.89
CA ILE A 419 -22.35 8.53 3.79
C ILE A 419 -21.16 9.07 3.00
N LEU A 420 -21.44 9.84 1.95
CA LEU A 420 -20.44 10.48 1.12
C LEU A 420 -20.49 11.99 1.35
N THR A 421 -19.34 12.61 1.54
CA THR A 421 -19.21 14.07 1.66
C THR A 421 -18.23 14.62 0.63
N PRO A 422 -18.32 15.92 0.28
CA PRO A 422 -17.41 16.53 -0.68
C PRO A 422 -15.97 16.68 -0.16
N THR A 423 -15.77 16.75 1.16
CA THR A 423 -14.47 17.03 1.79
C THR A 423 -14.09 15.97 2.81
N ASN A 424 -12.79 15.66 2.90
CA ASN A 424 -12.27 14.72 3.90
C ASN A 424 -12.46 15.24 5.33
N ASP A 425 -12.49 16.55 5.54
CA ASP A 425 -12.73 17.15 6.86
C ASP A 425 -14.15 16.81 7.36
N ASP A 426 -15.14 16.85 6.47
CA ASP A 426 -16.51 16.46 6.80
C ASP A 426 -16.63 14.94 6.96
N VAL A 427 -15.87 14.13 6.19
CA VAL A 427 -15.77 12.68 6.44
C VAL A 427 -15.27 12.42 7.86
N GLN A 428 -14.19 13.10 8.27
CA GLN A 428 -13.60 12.92 9.60
C GLN A 428 -14.59 13.26 10.71
N LYS A 429 -15.25 14.43 10.63
CA LYS A 429 -16.26 14.85 11.61
C LYS A 429 -17.40 13.82 11.74
N LEU A 430 -17.93 13.33 10.62
CA LEU A 430 -19.00 12.33 10.64
C LEU A 430 -18.52 11.00 11.21
N ASN A 431 -17.33 10.54 10.82
CA ASN A 431 -16.75 9.31 11.37
C ASN A 431 -16.56 9.41 12.88
N ASP A 432 -16.09 10.55 13.38
CA ASP A 432 -15.93 10.81 14.82
C ASP A 432 -17.29 10.78 15.55
N MET A 433 -18.36 11.33 14.95
CA MET A 433 -19.72 11.26 15.53
C MET A 433 -20.32 9.85 15.50
N ILE A 434 -20.01 9.06 14.46
CA ILE A 434 -20.59 7.72 14.25
C ILE A 434 -19.86 6.68 15.11
N ILE A 435 -18.52 6.74 15.21
CA ILE A 435 -17.74 5.80 16.02
C ILE A 435 -18.13 5.89 17.50
N ASP A 436 -18.49 7.08 17.99
CA ASP A 436 -18.94 7.27 19.37
C ASP A 436 -20.24 6.49 19.67
N GLN A 437 -21.08 6.22 18.66
CA GLN A 437 -22.32 5.43 18.77
C GLN A 437 -22.11 3.92 18.70
N PHE A 438 -20.93 3.44 18.31
CA PHE A 438 -20.66 1.99 18.33
C PHE A 438 -20.54 1.48 19.78
N PRO A 439 -21.07 0.29 20.08
CA PRO A 439 -20.92 -0.33 21.38
C PRO A 439 -19.47 -0.80 21.59
N GLY A 440 -19.07 -0.96 22.86
CA GLY A 440 -17.75 -1.47 23.23
C GLY A 440 -16.74 -0.39 23.64
N GLU A 441 -15.55 -0.85 24.03
CA GLU A 441 -14.46 0.00 24.50
C GLU A 441 -13.77 0.72 23.34
N GLU A 442 -13.49 2.02 23.52
CA GLU A 442 -12.70 2.82 22.59
C GLU A 442 -11.21 2.50 22.78
N HIS A 443 -10.51 2.19 21.68
CA HIS A 443 -9.07 2.08 21.65
C HIS A 443 -8.47 3.15 20.74
N ASN A 444 -7.47 3.86 21.25
CA ASN A 444 -6.79 4.92 20.51
C ASN A 444 -5.42 4.44 20.03
N LEU A 445 -5.25 4.37 18.72
CA LEU A 445 -3.97 4.09 18.09
C LEU A 445 -3.28 5.42 17.77
N LEU A 446 -2.13 5.64 18.39
CA LEU A 446 -1.31 6.84 18.17
C LEU A 446 -0.25 6.56 17.11
N SER A 447 -0.15 7.46 16.13
CA SER A 447 0.97 7.45 15.18
C SER A 447 2.27 7.93 15.83
N PHE A 448 3.39 7.55 15.23
CA PHE A 448 4.72 8.01 15.60
C PHE A 448 5.37 8.62 14.35
N ASP A 449 5.50 9.94 14.35
CA ASP A 449 5.99 10.71 13.21
C ASP A 449 7.41 11.22 13.46
N GLU A 450 8.27 11.11 12.44
CA GLU A 450 9.65 11.62 12.45
C GLU A 450 9.97 12.21 11.07
N VAL A 451 10.78 13.28 11.06
CA VAL A 451 11.26 13.91 9.83
C VAL A 451 12.66 13.41 9.50
N GLU A 452 12.79 12.76 8.35
CA GLU A 452 14.08 12.28 7.86
C GLU A 452 15.04 13.46 7.61
N GLY A 453 16.19 13.45 8.28
CA GLY A 453 17.23 14.47 8.13
C GLY A 453 17.06 15.73 9.01
N ASP A 454 16.08 15.78 9.91
CA ASP A 454 15.95 16.87 10.89
C ASP A 454 16.94 16.70 12.06
N ASN A 455 18.22 16.95 11.79
CA ASN A 455 19.28 16.85 12.79
C ASN A 455 19.17 17.89 13.92
N HIS A 456 18.27 18.87 13.81
CA HIS A 456 18.15 20.00 14.73
C HIS A 456 16.81 20.08 15.47
N ASN A 457 15.91 19.09 15.31
CA ASN A 457 14.54 19.11 15.84
C ASN A 457 13.81 20.44 15.52
N LEU A 458 13.91 20.89 14.27
CA LEU A 458 13.24 22.10 13.81
C LEU A 458 11.71 21.96 13.83
N TYR A 459 11.20 20.73 13.71
CA TYR A 459 9.77 20.46 13.75
C TYR A 459 9.34 19.94 15.14
N GLN A 460 8.37 20.63 15.75
CA GLN A 460 7.77 20.20 17.02
C GLN A 460 6.83 19.02 16.81
N TYR A 461 6.74 18.13 17.80
CA TYR A 461 5.86 16.95 17.74
C TYR A 461 4.39 17.35 17.57
N GLU A 462 3.95 18.44 18.18
CA GLU A 462 2.60 18.99 18.03
C GLU A 462 2.30 19.38 16.58
N PHE A 463 3.30 19.91 15.87
CA PHE A 463 3.18 20.22 14.45
C PHE A 463 3.10 18.94 13.61
N LEU A 464 3.94 17.95 13.88
CA LEU A 464 3.90 16.66 13.18
C LEU A 464 2.56 15.95 13.36
N ASN A 465 2.06 15.91 14.60
CA ASN A 465 0.76 15.32 14.95
C ASN A 465 -0.42 16.07 14.30
N SER A 466 -0.23 17.32 13.87
CA SER A 466 -1.25 18.09 13.13
C SER A 466 -1.28 17.81 11.63
N ILE A 467 -0.31 17.07 11.10
CA ILE A 467 -0.22 16.76 9.68
C ILE A 467 -1.26 15.69 9.32
N ALA A 468 -2.35 16.11 8.66
CA ALA A 468 -3.32 15.21 8.07
C ALA A 468 -3.10 15.14 6.54
N GLN A 469 -2.55 14.03 6.05
CA GLN A 469 -2.40 13.75 4.62
C GLN A 469 -3.43 12.71 4.18
N CYS A 470 -4.10 12.90 3.04
CA CYS A 470 -5.15 11.99 2.56
C CYS A 470 -4.72 10.54 2.30
N SER A 471 -3.42 10.25 2.30
CA SER A 471 -2.85 8.91 2.11
C SER A 471 -2.34 8.27 3.41
N LEU A 472 -2.55 8.92 4.56
CA LEU A 472 -2.13 8.48 5.87
C LEU A 472 -3.32 8.53 6.85
N PRO A 473 -3.39 7.60 7.81
CA PRO A 473 -4.31 7.74 8.94
C PRO A 473 -4.02 9.02 9.73
N PRO A 474 -5.01 9.56 10.47
CA PRO A 474 -4.80 10.66 11.40
C PRO A 474 -3.85 10.26 12.54
N HIS A 475 -3.31 11.26 13.26
CA HIS A 475 -2.39 11.00 14.37
C HIS A 475 -3.02 10.12 15.46
N ILE A 476 -4.29 10.36 15.77
CA ILE A 476 -5.09 9.54 16.67
C ILE A 476 -6.14 8.84 15.83
N LEU A 477 -6.02 7.53 15.69
CA LEU A 477 -7.03 6.69 15.07
C LEU A 477 -7.87 6.02 16.16
N LYS A 478 -9.09 6.51 16.35
CA LYS A 478 -10.09 5.90 17.24
C LYS A 478 -10.67 4.65 16.59
N ILE A 479 -10.67 3.54 17.32
CA ILE A 479 -11.26 2.29 16.86
C ILE A 479 -12.09 1.64 17.96
N LYS A 480 -13.16 0.98 17.56
CA LYS A 480 -14.01 0.15 18.42
C LYS A 480 -14.22 -1.20 17.77
N LYS A 481 -14.52 -2.20 18.60
CA LYS A 481 -14.88 -3.53 18.11
C LYS A 481 -16.07 -3.43 17.15
N ASP A 482 -16.03 -4.21 16.08
CA ASP A 482 -17.05 -4.31 15.03
C ASP A 482 -17.22 -3.05 14.16
N ALA A 483 -16.46 -1.98 14.42
CA ALA A 483 -16.48 -0.80 13.56
C ALA A 483 -15.86 -1.10 12.18
N PRO A 484 -16.45 -0.58 11.09
CA PRO A 484 -15.89 -0.72 9.76
C PRO A 484 -14.64 0.16 9.63
N LEU A 485 -13.60 -0.40 9.01
CA LEU A 485 -12.36 0.28 8.68
C LEU A 485 -12.14 0.24 7.18
N MET A 486 -11.49 1.28 6.66
CA MET A 486 -11.04 1.31 5.27
C MET A 486 -9.52 1.17 5.24
N LEU A 487 -9.01 0.20 4.48
CA LEU A 487 -7.59 0.09 4.24
C LEU A 487 -7.11 1.30 3.42
N LEU A 488 -6.01 1.95 3.82
CA LEU A 488 -5.45 3.09 3.07
C LEU A 488 -4.24 2.69 2.21
N ARG A 489 -3.84 1.42 2.26
CA ARG A 489 -2.69 0.85 1.54
C ARG A 489 -2.98 -0.59 1.13
N ASN A 490 -2.32 -1.01 0.06
CA ASN A 490 -2.35 -2.42 -0.33
C ASN A 490 -1.52 -3.23 0.67
N LEU A 491 -2.13 -4.24 1.27
CA LEU A 491 -1.46 -5.19 2.17
C LEU A 491 -1.16 -6.49 1.44
N ASP A 492 -2.19 -7.14 0.89
CA ASP A 492 -2.03 -8.35 0.07
C ASP A 492 -3.10 -8.40 -1.02
N SER A 493 -2.69 -8.21 -2.27
CA SER A 493 -3.59 -8.23 -3.42
C SER A 493 -4.12 -9.61 -3.77
N ARG A 494 -3.51 -10.70 -3.29
CA ARG A 494 -3.97 -12.08 -3.56
C ARG A 494 -5.22 -12.43 -2.76
N TYR A 495 -5.35 -11.87 -1.56
CA TYR A 495 -6.49 -12.06 -0.68
C TYR A 495 -7.50 -10.91 -0.74
N GLY A 496 -7.36 -9.99 -1.69
CA GLY A 496 -8.24 -8.84 -1.82
C GLY A 496 -8.13 -7.84 -0.65
N LEU A 497 -6.92 -7.71 -0.05
CA LEU A 497 -6.62 -6.71 0.98
C LEU A 497 -5.86 -5.54 0.36
N CYS A 498 -6.59 -4.73 -0.39
CA CYS A 498 -6.08 -3.59 -1.13
C CYS A 498 -6.55 -2.25 -0.55
N ASN A 499 -5.92 -1.18 -1.03
CA ASN A 499 -6.30 0.18 -0.67
C ASN A 499 -7.77 0.44 -1.04
N ARG A 500 -8.50 1.03 -0.09
CA ARG A 500 -9.94 1.36 -0.07
C ARG A 500 -10.88 0.19 0.15
N ASP A 501 -10.38 -1.00 0.45
CA ASP A 501 -11.24 -2.11 0.84
C ASP A 501 -11.76 -1.90 2.28
N ALA A 502 -13.05 -2.17 2.46
CA ALA A 502 -13.72 -2.08 3.75
C ALA A 502 -13.59 -3.42 4.49
N VAL A 503 -13.11 -3.35 5.74
CA VAL A 503 -12.92 -4.50 6.62
C VAL A 503 -13.63 -4.25 7.96
N ILE A 504 -14.06 -5.30 8.65
CA ILE A 504 -14.70 -5.19 9.96
C ILE A 504 -13.73 -5.69 11.02
N MET A 505 -13.54 -4.91 12.08
CA MET A 505 -12.66 -5.27 13.19
C MET A 505 -13.31 -6.29 14.10
N SER A 506 -12.79 -7.52 14.16
CA SER A 506 -13.35 -8.58 15.00
C SER A 506 -12.77 -8.66 16.41
N TRP A 507 -11.45 -8.46 16.58
CA TRP A 507 -10.78 -8.61 17.88
C TRP A 507 -9.54 -7.72 18.01
N PHE A 508 -9.23 -7.32 19.25
CA PHE A 508 -7.95 -6.74 19.62
C PHE A 508 -7.01 -7.86 20.08
N ILE A 509 -5.90 -8.04 19.38
CA ILE A 509 -4.80 -8.86 19.85
C ILE A 509 -3.74 -7.91 20.40
N TYR A 510 -3.52 -7.92 21.72
CA TYR A 510 -2.35 -7.29 22.33
C TYR A 510 -1.12 -8.17 22.07
N GLU A 511 -0.69 -8.24 20.82
CA GLU A 511 0.62 -8.80 20.51
C GLU A 511 1.66 -7.69 20.64
N TYR A 512 2.68 -7.95 21.45
CA TYR A 512 3.95 -7.26 21.36
C TYR A 512 4.48 -7.45 19.94
N VAL A 513 4.17 -6.52 19.02
CA VAL A 513 4.78 -6.51 17.70
C VAL A 513 6.22 -6.05 17.86
N GLY A 514 7.09 -7.04 18.08
CA GLY A 514 8.51 -6.91 17.82
C GLY A 514 8.72 -6.65 16.33
N TYR A 515 9.18 -5.43 16.03
CA TYR A 515 9.81 -4.96 14.80
C TYR A 515 9.85 -5.95 13.61
N GLY A 516 8.92 -5.76 12.67
CA GLY A 516 9.09 -6.16 11.27
C GLY A 516 9.65 -5.00 10.46
N ASN A 517 10.84 -5.18 9.87
CA ASN A 517 11.47 -4.21 8.98
C ASN A 517 10.58 -3.86 7.77
N LEU A 518 10.19 -2.59 7.68
CA LEU A 518 9.74 -1.96 6.44
C LEU A 518 10.89 -1.08 5.93
N ASP A 519 11.92 -1.71 5.38
CA ASP A 519 12.90 -1.00 4.55
C ASP A 519 12.18 -0.54 3.26
N ARG A 520 11.97 0.78 3.15
CA ARG A 520 11.58 1.44 1.90
C ARG A 520 12.84 1.73 1.07
N LYS A 521 12.80 1.29 -0.19
CA LYS A 521 13.41 2.02 -1.31
C LYS A 521 12.31 2.46 -2.26
#